data_AF-A0A7C3F3Y7-F1
#
_entry.id   AF-A0A7C3F3Y7-F1
#
_cell.length_a   1.000
_cell.length_b   1.000
_cell.length_c   1.000
_cell.angle_alpha   90.00
_cell.angle_beta   90.00
_cell.angle_gamma   90.00
#
_symmetry.space_group_name_H-M   'P 1'
#
loop_
_entity.id
_entity.type
_entity.pdbx_description
1 polymer ?
#
loop_
_entity_poly.entity_id
_entity_poly.type
_entity_poly.pdbx_seq_one_letter_code
_entity_poly.pdbx_strand_id
1 'polypeptide(L)'
;HPVAWMGKMASILEKGSKKRSRYWQFIQGMGIVLLLMGLFAVPVFFGLDYLQSHNTVAYVLVGAILFKLTFSIKGLRRAVLKINEHLLQNRLDEARFELRALVSRDTQGLARPQIISAAVESVAENISDSFIAPLFYFLIFGVPGAVAYRVVNTLDAVIGYHGEYEYLGKFASRLDDVLNFIPARLTALFLVLATFLAGKDGLSAWRVACKEHKKTASPNAGWPMAAMAGALNVKLEKTGHYELGEPLKALEPAAIADALKLMYITVAVWIITCGSAGGIYLALAT
;
A
#
# COMPACT_ATOMS: atom_id res chain seq x y z
N HIS A 1 -0.30 -11.14 -13.68
CA HIS A 1 -0.12 -10.92 -12.22
C HIS A 1 -1.50 -11.02 -11.57
N PRO A 2 -1.68 -11.71 -10.43
CA PRO A 2 -2.99 -11.92 -9.80
C PRO A 2 -3.80 -10.62 -9.59
N VAL A 3 -3.12 -9.55 -9.16
CA VAL A 3 -3.72 -8.21 -9.00
C VAL A 3 -4.41 -7.70 -10.28
N ALA A 4 -3.80 -7.91 -11.46
CA ALA A 4 -4.40 -7.49 -12.72
C ALA A 4 -5.64 -8.33 -13.09
N TRP A 5 -5.65 -9.61 -12.72
CA TRP A 5 -6.82 -10.48 -12.90
C TRP A 5 -7.96 -10.08 -11.95
N MET A 6 -7.64 -9.84 -10.67
CA MET A 6 -8.59 -9.32 -9.68
C MET A 6 -9.25 -8.04 -10.16
N GLY A 7 -8.46 -7.06 -10.62
CA GLY A 7 -8.98 -5.80 -11.16
C GLY A 7 -9.86 -5.99 -12.40
N LYS A 8 -9.44 -6.81 -13.37
CA LYS A 8 -10.26 -7.09 -14.56
C LYS A 8 -11.59 -7.76 -14.19
N MET A 9 -11.60 -8.69 -13.25
CA MET A 9 -12.82 -9.36 -12.79
C MET A 9 -13.74 -8.37 -12.08
N ALA A 10 -13.21 -7.53 -11.19
CA ALA A 10 -13.97 -6.48 -10.53
C ALA A 10 -14.61 -5.51 -11.53
N SER A 11 -13.84 -5.04 -12.52
CA SER A 11 -14.35 -4.15 -13.58
C SER A 11 -15.38 -4.81 -14.51
N ILE A 12 -15.40 -6.14 -14.62
CA ILE A 12 -16.47 -6.85 -15.33
C ILE A 12 -17.72 -6.92 -14.44
N LEU A 13 -17.56 -7.25 -13.17
CA LEU A 13 -18.66 -7.45 -12.22
C LEU A 13 -19.37 -6.14 -11.81
N GLU A 14 -18.69 -5.00 -11.90
CA GLU A 14 -19.30 -3.69 -11.65
C GLU A 14 -20.19 -3.20 -12.81
N LYS A 15 -20.07 -3.80 -14.02
CA LYS A 15 -20.83 -3.36 -15.19
C LYS A 15 -22.34 -3.41 -14.92
N GLY A 16 -23.05 -2.37 -15.34
CA GLY A 16 -24.50 -2.26 -15.16
C GLY A 16 -24.95 -1.76 -13.79
N SER A 17 -24.04 -1.51 -12.84
CA SER A 17 -24.40 -0.95 -11.53
C SER A 17 -24.81 0.54 -11.58
N LYS A 18 -24.41 1.28 -12.64
CA LYS A 18 -24.73 2.71 -12.84
C LYS A 18 -26.20 3.08 -12.73
N LYS A 19 -27.11 2.19 -13.14
CA LYS A 19 -28.56 2.45 -13.21
C LYS A 19 -29.32 1.99 -11.96
N ARG A 20 -28.62 1.48 -10.94
CA ARG A 20 -29.22 0.90 -9.74
C ARG A 20 -29.30 1.91 -8.60
N SER A 21 -30.26 1.71 -7.69
CA SER A 21 -30.37 2.50 -6.47
C SER A 21 -29.14 2.30 -5.56
N ARG A 22 -28.88 3.28 -4.68
CA ARG A 22 -27.75 3.28 -3.75
C ARG A 22 -27.64 1.99 -2.92
N TYR A 23 -28.78 1.47 -2.46
CA TYR A 23 -28.85 0.22 -1.71
C TYR A 23 -28.34 -0.97 -2.54
N TRP A 24 -28.81 -1.12 -3.78
CA TRP A 24 -28.39 -2.22 -4.66
C TRP A 24 -26.93 -2.10 -5.10
N GLN A 25 -26.41 -0.88 -5.28
CA GLN A 25 -24.99 -0.67 -5.52
C GLN A 25 -24.15 -1.18 -4.35
N PHE A 26 -24.53 -0.86 -3.11
CA PHE A 26 -23.84 -1.33 -1.91
C PHE A 26 -23.85 -2.86 -1.77
N ILE A 27 -25.01 -3.50 -1.95
CA ILE A 27 -25.13 -4.97 -1.88
C ILE A 27 -24.30 -5.63 -2.99
N GLN A 28 -24.32 -5.08 -4.21
CA GLN A 28 -23.49 -5.59 -5.31
C GLN A 28 -22.00 -5.44 -4.99
N GLY A 29 -21.56 -4.29 -4.49
CA GLY A 29 -20.18 -4.06 -4.08
C GLY A 29 -19.70 -5.02 -3.00
N MET A 30 -20.51 -5.22 -1.96
CA MET A 30 -20.27 -6.21 -0.91
C MET A 30 -20.18 -7.62 -1.50
N GLY A 31 -21.09 -7.99 -2.40
CA GLY A 31 -21.07 -9.27 -3.10
C GLY A 31 -19.80 -9.49 -3.92
N ILE A 32 -19.31 -8.46 -4.64
CA ILE A 32 -18.05 -8.51 -5.40
C ILE A 32 -16.88 -8.76 -4.46
N VAL A 33 -16.80 -8.04 -3.34
CA VAL A 33 -15.71 -8.19 -2.37
C VAL A 33 -15.70 -9.59 -1.76
N LEU A 34 -16.84 -10.07 -1.26
CA LEU A 34 -16.94 -11.39 -0.66
C LEU A 34 -16.65 -12.51 -1.68
N LEU A 35 -17.18 -12.38 -2.91
CA LEU A 35 -16.98 -13.35 -3.97
C LEU A 35 -15.50 -13.45 -4.36
N LEU A 36 -14.83 -12.32 -4.62
CA LEU A 36 -13.43 -12.33 -5.04
C LEU A 36 -12.51 -12.71 -3.88
N MET A 37 -12.79 -12.26 -2.66
CA MET A 37 -12.03 -12.70 -1.48
C MET A 37 -12.14 -14.22 -1.30
N GLY A 38 -13.34 -14.79 -1.41
CA GLY A 38 -13.57 -16.23 -1.37
C GLY A 38 -12.85 -16.96 -2.52
N LEU A 39 -13.01 -16.48 -3.75
CA LEU A 39 -12.44 -17.09 -4.95
C LEU A 39 -10.91 -17.20 -4.89
N PHE A 40 -10.22 -16.22 -4.29
CA PHE A 40 -8.76 -16.24 -4.22
C PHE A 40 -8.23 -16.84 -2.90
N ALA A 41 -8.86 -16.58 -1.76
CA ALA A 41 -8.35 -17.04 -0.47
C ALA A 41 -8.72 -18.50 -0.15
N VAL A 42 -9.94 -18.95 -0.50
CA VAL A 42 -10.42 -20.30 -0.14
C VAL A 42 -9.65 -21.41 -0.86
N PRO A 43 -9.39 -21.34 -2.19
CA PRO A 43 -8.56 -22.35 -2.84
C PRO A 43 -7.13 -22.38 -2.32
N VAL A 44 -6.58 -21.22 -1.91
CA VAL A 44 -5.24 -21.15 -1.30
C VAL A 44 -5.23 -21.84 0.07
N PHE A 45 -6.27 -21.64 0.88
CA PHE A 45 -6.42 -22.31 2.18
C PHE A 45 -6.46 -23.84 2.02
N PHE A 46 -7.43 -24.37 1.27
CA PHE A 46 -7.59 -25.82 1.10
C PHE A 46 -6.43 -26.45 0.33
N GLY A 47 -5.88 -25.74 -0.68
CA GLY A 47 -4.73 -26.22 -1.43
C GLY A 47 -3.48 -26.36 -0.55
N LEU A 48 -3.22 -25.39 0.34
CA LEU A 48 -2.09 -25.46 1.25
C LEU A 48 -2.31 -26.48 2.37
N ASP A 49 -3.52 -26.60 2.92
CA ASP A 49 -3.87 -27.63 3.90
C ASP A 49 -3.65 -29.06 3.35
N TYR A 50 -4.09 -29.28 2.11
CA TYR A 50 -3.82 -30.53 1.39
C TYR A 50 -2.32 -30.77 1.18
N LEU A 51 -1.56 -29.77 0.74
CA LEU A 51 -0.12 -29.93 0.55
C LEU A 51 0.63 -30.16 1.87
N GLN A 52 0.19 -29.53 2.96
CA GLN A 52 0.81 -29.70 4.28
C GLN A 52 0.74 -31.15 4.75
N SER A 53 -0.38 -31.84 4.49
CA SER A 53 -0.58 -33.24 4.87
C SER A 53 0.10 -34.26 3.95
N HIS A 54 0.47 -33.89 2.72
CA HIS A 54 1.00 -34.84 1.72
C HIS A 54 2.47 -34.61 1.36
N ASN A 55 2.93 -33.36 1.29
CA ASN A 55 4.28 -33.02 0.88
C ASN A 55 4.70 -31.64 1.42
N THR A 56 5.47 -31.65 2.51
CA THR A 56 5.97 -30.44 3.17
C THR A 56 6.81 -29.56 2.25
N VAL A 57 7.61 -30.14 1.35
CA VAL A 57 8.42 -29.36 0.40
C VAL A 57 7.52 -28.60 -0.57
N ALA A 58 6.49 -29.27 -1.11
CA ALA A 58 5.52 -28.64 -1.99
C ALA A 58 4.71 -27.56 -1.26
N TYR A 59 4.29 -27.80 -0.01
CA TYR A 59 3.64 -26.81 0.84
C TYR A 59 4.49 -25.53 0.99
N VAL A 60 5.78 -25.67 1.34
CA VAL A 60 6.68 -24.52 1.50
C VAL A 60 6.89 -23.78 0.19
N LEU A 61 7.15 -24.50 -0.92
CA LEU A 61 7.42 -23.87 -2.22
C LEU A 61 6.18 -23.15 -2.78
N VAL A 62 5.02 -23.81 -2.78
CA VAL A 62 3.77 -23.23 -3.28
C VAL A 62 3.34 -22.07 -2.38
N GLY A 63 3.41 -22.24 -1.06
CA GLY A 63 3.13 -21.19 -0.08
C GLY A 63 4.01 -19.96 -0.28
N ALA A 64 5.32 -20.15 -0.46
CA ALA A 64 6.26 -19.05 -0.70
C ALA A 64 5.98 -18.31 -2.03
N ILE A 65 5.61 -19.03 -3.09
CA ILE A 65 5.25 -18.41 -4.38
C ILE A 65 3.96 -17.60 -4.23
N LEU A 66 2.92 -18.18 -3.64
CA LEU A 66 1.63 -17.51 -3.44
C LEU A 66 1.79 -16.28 -2.55
N PHE A 67 2.56 -16.39 -1.47
CA PHE A 67 2.86 -15.27 -0.59
C PHE A 67 3.67 -14.17 -1.29
N LYS A 68 4.67 -14.54 -2.09
CA LYS A 68 5.43 -13.56 -2.91
C LYS A 68 4.50 -12.73 -3.81
N LEU A 69 3.44 -13.34 -4.36
CA LEU A 69 2.49 -12.67 -5.23
C LEU A 69 1.58 -11.66 -4.51
N THR A 70 1.55 -11.68 -3.17
CA THR A 70 0.81 -10.68 -2.38
C THR A 70 1.60 -9.40 -2.19
N PHE A 71 2.84 -9.28 -2.66
CA PHE A 71 3.66 -8.06 -2.57
C PHE A 71 3.75 -7.31 -3.90
N SER A 72 3.77 -5.97 -3.87
CA SER A 72 3.82 -5.12 -5.09
C SER A 72 5.00 -4.10 -5.13
N ILE A 73 6.05 -4.29 -4.32
CA ILE A 73 7.16 -3.32 -4.23
C ILE A 73 7.93 -3.14 -5.55
N LYS A 74 8.17 -4.22 -6.30
CA LYS A 74 9.04 -4.15 -7.50
C LYS A 74 8.45 -3.27 -8.60
N GLY A 75 7.12 -3.32 -8.78
CA GLY A 75 6.40 -2.49 -9.76
C GLY A 75 6.48 -1.02 -9.39
N LEU A 76 6.15 -0.71 -8.13
CA LEU A 76 6.26 0.64 -7.57
C LEU A 76 7.65 1.23 -7.75
N ARG A 77 8.70 0.51 -7.32
CA ARG A 77 10.09 0.96 -7.47
C ARG A 77 10.41 1.32 -8.91
N ARG A 78 10.02 0.48 -9.87
CA ARG A 78 10.30 0.73 -11.30
C ARG A 78 9.61 2.00 -11.78
N ALA A 79 8.32 2.17 -11.47
CA ALA A 79 7.56 3.36 -11.86
C ALA A 79 8.15 4.64 -11.23
N VAL A 80 8.44 4.61 -9.93
CA VAL A 80 9.02 5.74 -9.19
C VAL A 80 10.42 6.10 -9.71
N LEU A 81 11.27 5.12 -10.00
CA LEU A 81 12.60 5.38 -10.57
C LEU A 81 12.52 5.99 -11.97
N LYS A 82 11.56 5.55 -12.80
CA LYS A 82 11.35 6.12 -14.13
C LYS A 82 10.88 7.58 -14.06
N ILE A 83 9.96 7.89 -13.14
CA ILE A 83 9.56 9.28 -12.86
C ILE A 83 10.78 10.11 -12.43
N ASN A 84 11.60 9.58 -11.53
CA ASN A 84 12.80 10.25 -11.05
C ASN A 84 13.81 10.53 -12.19
N GLU A 85 14.01 9.57 -13.08
CA GLU A 85 14.86 9.74 -14.27
C GLU A 85 14.36 10.87 -15.18
N HIS A 86 13.06 10.88 -15.48
CA HIS A 86 12.45 11.95 -16.27
C HIS A 86 12.61 13.33 -15.59
N LEU A 87 12.44 13.41 -14.27
CA LEU A 87 12.63 14.64 -13.50
C LEU A 87 14.08 15.14 -13.49
N LEU A 88 15.07 14.24 -13.47
CA LEU A 88 16.49 14.58 -13.58
C LEU A 88 16.86 15.09 -14.97
N GLN A 89 16.16 14.61 -16.01
CA GLN A 89 16.34 15.03 -17.41
C GLN A 89 15.46 16.24 -17.78
N ASN A 90 14.75 16.86 -16.83
CA ASN A 90 13.78 17.95 -17.05
C ASN A 90 12.65 17.61 -18.03
N ARG A 91 12.30 16.32 -18.16
CA ARG A 91 11.22 15.78 -18.98
C ARG A 91 9.91 15.71 -18.19
N LEU A 92 9.29 16.87 -17.96
CA LEU A 92 8.14 16.99 -17.05
C LEU A 92 6.89 16.30 -17.57
N ASP A 93 6.63 16.33 -18.87
CA ASP A 93 5.41 15.73 -19.45
C ASP A 93 5.47 14.20 -19.39
N GLU A 94 6.65 13.62 -19.61
CA GLU A 94 6.90 12.20 -19.42
C GLU A 94 6.78 11.81 -17.95
N ALA A 95 7.31 12.63 -17.03
CA ALA A 95 7.15 12.39 -15.59
C ALA A 95 5.65 12.41 -15.17
N ARG A 96 4.86 13.36 -15.68
CA ARG A 96 3.40 13.41 -15.46
C ARG A 96 2.68 12.22 -16.05
N PHE A 97 3.11 11.76 -17.23
CA PHE A 97 2.53 10.60 -17.91
C PHE A 97 2.71 9.33 -17.07
N GLU A 98 3.93 9.09 -16.59
CA GLU A 98 4.28 7.92 -15.77
C GLU A 98 3.62 7.96 -14.39
N LEU A 99 3.47 9.15 -13.80
CA LEU A 99 2.86 9.33 -12.49
C LEU A 99 1.40 8.82 -12.42
N ARG A 100 0.68 8.81 -13.55
CA ARG A 100 -0.71 8.29 -13.63
C ARG A 100 -0.84 6.82 -13.22
N ALA A 101 0.25 6.06 -13.29
CA ALA A 101 0.26 4.68 -12.83
C ALA A 101 0.29 4.54 -11.29
N LEU A 102 0.59 5.63 -10.58
CA LEU A 102 0.78 5.64 -9.12
C LEU A 102 -0.33 6.40 -8.37
N VAL A 103 -1.02 7.33 -9.03
CA VAL A 103 -2.00 8.19 -8.39
C VAL A 103 -3.34 8.18 -9.14
N SER A 104 -4.42 8.35 -8.38
CA SER A 104 -5.78 8.48 -8.90
C SER A 104 -6.18 9.93 -9.23
N ARG A 105 -5.33 10.90 -8.92
CA ARG A 105 -5.55 12.33 -9.22
C ARG A 105 -5.12 12.67 -10.65
N ASP A 106 -5.73 13.71 -11.22
CA ASP A 106 -5.25 14.26 -12.48
C ASP A 106 -3.78 14.72 -12.32
N THR A 107 -2.95 14.29 -13.26
CA THR A 107 -1.52 14.63 -13.29
C THR A 107 -1.22 15.76 -14.28
N GLN A 108 -2.19 16.15 -15.10
CA GLN A 108 -2.06 17.28 -16.02
C GLN A 108 -1.85 18.56 -15.22
N GLY A 109 -0.94 19.41 -15.69
CA GLY A 109 -0.64 20.68 -15.05
C GLY A 109 0.15 20.60 -13.73
N LEU A 110 0.44 19.42 -13.18
CA LEU A 110 1.24 19.32 -11.94
C LEU A 110 2.64 19.92 -12.15
N ALA A 111 3.01 20.86 -11.28
CA ALA A 111 4.35 21.43 -11.23
C ALA A 111 5.37 20.40 -10.72
N ARG A 112 6.66 20.64 -10.99
CA ARG A 112 7.76 19.73 -10.59
C ARG A 112 7.69 19.30 -9.11
N PRO A 113 7.49 20.20 -8.13
CA PRO A 113 7.38 19.80 -6.73
C PRO A 113 6.17 18.91 -6.45
N GLN A 114 5.05 19.12 -7.12
CA GLN A 114 3.83 18.30 -6.94
C GLN A 114 4.00 16.89 -7.52
N ILE A 115 4.79 16.73 -8.59
CA ILE A 115 5.15 15.41 -9.14
C ILE A 115 6.05 14.66 -8.15
N ILE A 116 7.04 15.35 -7.59
CA ILE A 116 7.95 14.78 -6.58
C ILE A 116 7.18 14.39 -5.32
N SER A 117 6.32 15.30 -4.84
CA SER A 117 5.43 15.03 -3.70
C SER A 117 4.59 13.79 -3.95
N ALA A 118 3.90 13.71 -5.09
CA ALA A 118 3.08 12.57 -5.45
C ALA A 118 3.87 11.25 -5.45
N ALA A 119 5.08 11.24 -5.99
CA ALA A 119 5.93 10.06 -6.01
C ALA A 119 6.35 9.64 -4.59
N VAL A 120 6.70 10.59 -3.72
CA VAL A 120 7.06 10.31 -2.32
C VAL A 120 5.85 9.83 -1.51
N GLU A 121 4.68 10.46 -1.70
CA GLU A 121 3.37 10.04 -1.14
C GLU A 121 3.11 8.58 -1.51
N SER A 122 3.18 8.24 -2.81
CA SER A 122 2.96 6.88 -3.30
C SER A 122 3.96 5.87 -2.74
N VAL A 123 5.24 6.24 -2.58
CA VAL A 123 6.23 5.38 -1.92
C VAL A 123 5.82 5.12 -0.48
N ALA A 124 5.51 6.17 0.29
CA ALA A 124 5.19 6.05 1.71
C ALA A 124 3.94 5.20 1.96
N GLU A 125 2.85 5.47 1.25
CA GLU A 125 1.59 4.73 1.34
C GLU A 125 1.78 3.24 1.01
N ASN A 126 2.52 2.94 -0.07
CA ASN A 126 2.76 1.57 -0.48
C ASN A 126 3.69 0.78 0.45
N ILE A 127 4.45 1.41 1.35
CA ILE A 127 5.16 0.64 2.39
C ILE A 127 4.12 -0.14 3.21
N SER A 128 3.01 0.52 3.58
CA SER A 128 1.89 -0.12 4.28
C SER A 128 1.25 -1.17 3.39
N ASP A 129 0.70 -0.73 2.25
CA ASP A 129 -0.23 -1.55 1.48
C ASP A 129 0.45 -2.66 0.69
N SER A 130 1.66 -2.39 0.21
CA SER A 130 2.41 -3.31 -0.63
C SER A 130 3.34 -4.23 0.14
N PHE A 131 3.55 -4.01 1.45
CA PHE A 131 4.48 -4.82 2.24
C PHE A 131 4.10 -5.09 3.69
N ILE A 132 3.93 -4.05 4.52
CA ILE A 132 3.70 -4.24 5.96
C ILE A 132 2.40 -5.02 6.18
N ALA A 133 1.31 -4.62 5.54
CA ALA A 133 0.01 -5.25 5.71
C ALA A 133 -0.06 -6.71 5.19
N PRO A 134 0.42 -7.05 3.96
CA PRO A 134 0.48 -8.45 3.55
C PRO A 134 1.28 -9.35 4.49
N LEU A 135 2.44 -8.89 4.98
CA LEU A 135 3.24 -9.68 5.94
C LEU A 135 2.54 -9.76 7.30
N PHE A 136 1.89 -8.69 7.76
CA PHE A 136 1.09 -8.69 8.98
C PHE A 136 -0.03 -9.74 8.93
N TYR A 137 -0.83 -9.76 7.87
CA TYR A 137 -1.91 -10.75 7.72
C TYR A 137 -1.40 -12.16 7.46
N PHE A 138 -0.21 -12.31 6.86
CA PHE A 138 0.48 -13.60 6.78
C PHE A 138 0.83 -14.16 8.16
N LEU A 139 1.31 -13.33 9.08
CA LEU A 139 1.67 -13.80 10.42
C LEU A 139 0.46 -14.26 11.24
N ILE A 140 -0.71 -13.68 10.99
CA ILE A 140 -1.94 -14.01 11.75
C ILE A 140 -2.69 -15.19 11.13
N PHE A 141 -2.84 -15.21 9.80
CA PHE A 141 -3.72 -16.16 9.09
C PHE A 141 -3.00 -16.96 7.99
N GLY A 142 -1.67 -16.90 7.94
CA GLY A 142 -0.89 -17.53 6.88
C GLY A 142 -1.10 -16.91 5.49
N VAL A 143 -0.65 -17.62 4.46
CA VAL A 143 -0.78 -17.19 3.06
C VAL A 143 -2.23 -16.81 2.67
N PRO A 144 -3.28 -17.55 3.09
CA PRO A 144 -4.67 -17.17 2.79
C PRO A 144 -5.03 -15.76 3.29
N GLY A 145 -4.55 -15.36 4.48
CA GLY A 145 -4.76 -14.02 5.02
C GLY A 145 -4.11 -12.93 4.20
N ALA A 146 -2.86 -13.13 3.79
CA ALA A 146 -2.15 -12.18 2.92
C ALA A 146 -2.84 -12.03 1.56
N VAL A 147 -3.36 -13.13 1.01
CA VAL A 147 -4.14 -13.12 -0.23
C VAL A 147 -5.46 -12.39 -0.04
N ALA A 148 -6.21 -12.67 1.03
CA ALA A 148 -7.47 -11.98 1.32
C ALA A 148 -7.28 -10.47 1.46
N TYR A 149 -6.27 -10.05 2.22
CA TYR A 149 -5.89 -8.64 2.33
C TYR A 149 -5.57 -8.04 0.94
N ARG A 150 -4.73 -8.71 0.13
CA ARG A 150 -4.36 -8.20 -1.19
C ARG A 150 -5.57 -8.06 -2.11
N VAL A 151 -6.55 -8.95 -2.02
CA VAL A 151 -7.82 -8.82 -2.76
C VAL A 151 -8.55 -7.55 -2.32
N VAL A 152 -8.79 -7.36 -1.03
CA VAL A 152 -9.50 -6.18 -0.52
C VAL A 152 -8.80 -4.89 -0.95
N ASN A 153 -7.49 -4.81 -0.77
CA ASN A 153 -6.69 -3.64 -1.18
C ASN A 153 -6.74 -3.39 -2.69
N THR A 154 -6.75 -4.45 -3.51
CA THR A 154 -6.92 -4.30 -4.96
C THR A 154 -8.31 -3.81 -5.31
N LEU A 155 -9.35 -4.26 -4.59
CA LEU A 155 -10.71 -3.83 -4.85
C LEU A 155 -10.96 -2.39 -4.44
N ASP A 156 -10.39 -1.91 -3.33
CA ASP A 156 -10.46 -0.49 -3.00
C ASP A 156 -9.84 0.37 -4.13
N ALA A 157 -8.67 0.00 -4.64
CA ALA A 157 -8.02 0.71 -5.73
C ALA A 157 -8.82 0.70 -7.06
N VAL A 158 -9.65 -0.32 -7.30
CA VAL A 158 -10.37 -0.52 -8.57
C VAL A 158 -11.81 -0.05 -8.51
N ILE A 159 -12.51 -0.19 -7.39
CA ILE A 159 -13.94 0.16 -7.27
C ILE A 159 -14.24 1.17 -6.15
N GLY A 160 -13.27 1.56 -5.33
CA GLY A 160 -13.39 2.55 -4.24
C GLY A 160 -13.60 4.01 -4.70
N TYR A 161 -14.06 4.20 -5.94
CA TYR A 161 -14.22 5.53 -6.53
C TYR A 161 -15.29 6.38 -5.85
N HIS A 162 -15.05 7.69 -5.85
CA HIS A 162 -16.00 8.70 -5.41
C HIS A 162 -16.76 9.25 -6.62
N GLY A 163 -18.08 9.40 -6.53
CA GLY A 163 -18.94 9.85 -7.63
C GLY A 163 -20.15 8.93 -7.86
N GLU A 164 -20.52 8.67 -9.12
CA GLU A 164 -21.71 7.86 -9.47
C GLU A 164 -21.67 6.41 -8.94
N TYR A 165 -20.49 5.91 -8.58
CA TYR A 165 -20.26 4.56 -8.05
C TYR A 165 -19.90 4.52 -6.55
N GLU A 166 -20.09 5.63 -5.83
CA GLU A 166 -19.66 5.76 -4.42
C GLU A 166 -20.16 4.60 -3.54
N TYR A 167 -21.41 4.19 -3.71
CA TYR A 167 -22.01 3.14 -2.88
C TYR A 167 -21.53 1.74 -3.24
N LEU A 168 -21.15 1.50 -4.50
CA LEU A 168 -20.55 0.24 -4.95
C LEU A 168 -19.18 0.03 -4.29
N GLY A 169 -18.34 1.07 -4.29
CA GLY A 169 -17.01 1.01 -3.68
C GLY A 169 -17.00 1.04 -2.16
N LYS A 170 -18.09 1.49 -1.53
CA LYS A 170 -18.12 1.82 -0.10
C LYS A 170 -17.77 0.68 0.84
N PHE A 171 -18.18 -0.55 0.50
CA PHE A 171 -17.82 -1.71 1.31
C PHE A 171 -16.33 -2.04 1.19
N ALA A 172 -15.78 -2.00 -0.03
CA ALA A 172 -14.36 -2.25 -0.27
C ALA A 172 -13.49 -1.22 0.47
N SER A 173 -13.81 0.08 0.35
CA SER A 173 -13.04 1.14 1.00
C SER A 173 -13.11 1.10 2.52
N ARG A 174 -14.29 0.80 3.08
CA ARG A 174 -14.43 0.64 4.54
C ARG A 174 -13.70 -0.60 5.06
N LEU A 175 -13.74 -1.70 4.31
CA LEU A 175 -13.02 -2.91 4.71
C LEU A 175 -11.51 -2.70 4.60
N ASP A 176 -11.02 -2.06 3.54
CA ASP A 176 -9.61 -1.68 3.41
C ASP A 176 -9.18 -0.76 4.57
N ASP A 177 -9.98 0.27 4.89
CA ASP A 177 -9.72 1.17 6.02
C ASP A 177 -9.61 0.41 7.36
N VAL A 178 -10.48 -0.58 7.59
CA VAL A 178 -10.40 -1.42 8.79
C VAL A 178 -9.15 -2.29 8.77
N LEU A 179 -8.87 -2.95 7.64
CA LEU A 179 -7.73 -3.86 7.54
C LEU A 179 -6.38 -3.14 7.60
N ASN A 180 -6.31 -1.90 7.11
CA ASN A 180 -5.09 -1.08 7.15
C ASN A 180 -4.96 -0.25 8.43
N PHE A 181 -5.92 -0.31 9.35
CA PHE A 181 -5.86 0.47 10.59
C PHE A 181 -4.58 0.18 11.37
N ILE A 182 -4.29 -1.08 11.72
CA ILE A 182 -3.07 -1.45 12.44
C ILE A 182 -1.81 -1.35 11.54
N PRO A 183 -1.80 -1.92 10.32
CA PRO A 183 -0.63 -1.86 9.45
C PRO A 183 -0.12 -0.44 9.16
N ALA A 184 -1.00 0.55 9.00
CA ALA A 184 -0.59 1.92 8.73
C ALA A 184 0.17 2.56 9.91
N ARG A 185 -0.26 2.29 11.16
CA ARG A 185 0.46 2.77 12.36
C ARG A 185 1.80 2.06 12.51
N LEU A 186 1.83 0.73 12.32
CA LEU A 186 3.08 -0.04 12.31
C LEU A 186 4.04 0.51 11.26
N THR A 187 3.54 0.82 10.06
CA THR A 187 4.35 1.40 8.99
C THR A 187 4.99 2.72 9.42
N ALA A 188 4.24 3.63 10.04
CA ALA A 188 4.80 4.87 10.57
C ALA A 188 5.86 4.63 11.65
N LEU A 189 5.64 3.69 12.56
CA LEU A 189 6.61 3.33 13.61
C LEU A 189 7.92 2.76 13.01
N PHE A 190 7.81 1.85 12.05
CA PHE A 190 9.00 1.28 11.39
C PHE A 190 9.69 2.29 10.48
N LEU A 191 8.96 3.23 9.88
CA LEU A 191 9.55 4.37 9.17
C LEU A 191 10.37 5.27 10.10
N VAL A 192 9.86 5.55 11.30
CA VAL A 192 10.60 6.31 12.33
C VAL A 192 11.90 5.58 12.71
N LEU A 193 11.83 4.26 12.95
CA LEU A 193 13.00 3.45 13.26
C LEU A 193 14.00 3.42 12.09
N ALA A 194 13.52 3.23 10.87
CA ALA A 194 14.33 3.28 9.65
C ALA A 194 15.01 4.64 9.46
N THR A 195 14.34 5.72 9.87
CA THR A 195 14.88 7.09 9.82
C THR A 195 16.07 7.23 10.78
N PHE A 196 15.96 6.72 12.01
CA PHE A 196 17.11 6.68 12.94
C PHE A 196 18.28 5.86 12.38
N LEU A 197 18.01 4.67 11.83
CA LEU A 197 19.03 3.80 11.23
C LEU A 197 19.69 4.42 9.99
N ALA A 198 18.98 5.31 9.29
CA ALA A 198 19.53 6.07 8.17
C ALA A 198 20.35 7.30 8.60
N GLY A 199 20.54 7.53 9.90
CA GLY A 199 21.24 8.70 10.44
C GLY A 199 20.45 10.01 10.29
N LYS A 200 19.12 9.92 10.17
CA LYS A 200 18.20 11.07 10.02
C LYS A 200 17.39 11.28 11.31
N ASP A 201 16.66 12.39 11.37
CA ASP A 201 15.85 12.76 12.53
C ASP A 201 14.53 11.96 12.61
N GLY A 202 14.57 10.82 13.29
CA GLY A 202 13.38 9.99 13.55
C GLY A 202 12.36 10.65 14.49
N LEU A 203 12.78 11.59 15.35
CA LEU A 203 11.86 12.33 16.22
C LEU A 203 11.00 13.30 15.41
N SER A 204 11.58 13.96 14.40
CA SER A 204 10.84 14.77 13.43
C SER A 204 9.80 13.91 12.70
N ALA A 205 10.19 12.75 12.18
CA ALA A 205 9.27 11.81 11.52
C ALA A 205 8.08 11.43 12.42
N TRP A 206 8.34 11.09 13.69
CA TRP A 206 7.28 10.75 14.64
C TRP A 206 6.37 11.94 14.98
N ARG A 207 6.96 13.11 15.23
CA ARG A 207 6.22 14.33 15.58
C ARG A 207 5.27 14.73 14.46
N VAL A 208 5.73 14.72 13.21
CA VAL A 208 4.91 15.06 12.04
C VAL A 208 3.81 14.01 11.85
N ALA A 209 4.13 12.72 11.99
CA ALA A 209 3.13 11.65 11.92
C ALA A 209 1.99 11.85 12.94
N CYS A 210 2.31 12.05 14.21
CA CYS A 210 1.31 12.25 15.26
C CYS A 210 0.49 13.53 15.07
N LYS A 211 1.12 14.62 14.64
CA LYS A 211 0.44 15.92 14.47
C LYS A 211 -0.46 15.95 13.23
N GLU A 212 -0.05 15.29 12.14
CA GLU A 212 -0.60 15.59 10.81
C GLU A 212 -1.29 14.42 10.10
N HIS A 213 -1.20 13.18 10.62
CA HIS A 213 -1.85 12.02 9.98
C HIS A 213 -3.35 12.20 9.72
N LYS A 214 -4.06 13.03 10.49
CA LYS A 214 -5.51 13.27 10.33
C LYS A 214 -5.86 14.26 9.21
N LYS A 215 -4.87 14.91 8.58
CA LYS A 215 -5.11 15.86 7.49
C LYS A 215 -5.56 15.16 6.20
N THR A 216 -5.27 13.87 6.05
CA THR A 216 -5.70 13.08 4.88
C THR A 216 -7.12 12.57 5.05
N ALA A 217 -7.83 12.37 3.93
CA ALA A 217 -9.18 11.81 3.96
C ALA A 217 -9.23 10.37 4.50
N SER A 218 -8.24 9.54 4.14
CA SER A 218 -8.10 8.20 4.70
C SER A 218 -7.57 8.29 6.15
N PRO A 219 -8.14 7.51 7.10
CA PRO A 219 -7.65 7.40 8.46
C PRO A 219 -6.30 6.66 8.58
N ASN A 220 -5.80 6.11 7.47
CA ASN A 220 -4.61 5.26 7.42
C ASN A 220 -3.48 5.90 6.65
N ALA A 221 -3.74 6.35 5.41
CA ALA A 221 -2.69 6.81 4.50
C ALA A 221 -1.84 7.97 5.06
N GLY A 222 -2.44 8.84 5.88
CA GLY A 222 -1.74 9.97 6.50
C GLY A 222 -0.62 9.56 7.46
N TRP A 223 -0.68 8.39 8.10
CA TRP A 223 0.37 7.92 9.02
C TRP A 223 1.73 7.75 8.34
N PRO A 224 1.88 6.86 7.32
CA PRO A 224 3.14 6.68 6.64
C PRO A 224 3.57 7.93 5.85
N MET A 225 2.64 8.65 5.23
CA MET A 225 2.99 9.85 4.46
C MET A 225 3.52 10.98 5.34
N ALA A 226 2.88 11.26 6.48
CA ALA A 226 3.36 12.29 7.42
C ALA A 226 4.69 11.88 8.08
N ALA A 227 4.88 10.59 8.39
CA ALA A 227 6.16 10.07 8.86
C ALA A 227 7.27 10.28 7.82
N MET A 228 6.99 10.00 6.54
CA MET A 228 7.94 10.21 5.44
C MET A 228 8.26 11.70 5.25
N ALA A 229 7.26 12.59 5.31
CA ALA A 229 7.46 14.03 5.20
C ALA A 229 8.41 14.55 6.29
N GLY A 230 8.18 14.15 7.55
CA GLY A 230 9.06 14.49 8.67
C GLY A 230 10.46 13.86 8.57
N ALA A 231 10.56 12.61 8.11
CA ALA A 231 11.86 11.94 7.91
C ALA A 231 12.73 12.61 6.84
N LEU A 232 12.09 13.17 5.81
CA LEU A 232 12.77 13.87 4.73
C LEU A 232 12.91 15.38 4.98
N ASN A 233 12.24 15.92 6.00
CA ASN A 233 12.13 17.34 6.30
C ASN A 233 11.62 18.15 5.09
N VAL A 234 10.60 17.62 4.41
CA VAL A 234 9.94 18.24 3.25
C VAL A 234 8.45 18.42 3.51
N LYS A 235 7.81 19.31 2.73
CA LYS A 235 6.36 19.45 2.69
C LYS A 235 5.78 18.64 1.54
N LEU A 236 4.99 17.61 1.82
CA LEU A 236 4.20 16.89 0.82
C LEU A 236 2.83 17.54 0.67
N GLU A 237 2.34 17.70 -0.55
CA GLU A 237 1.11 18.41 -0.85
C GLU A 237 0.26 17.69 -1.90
N LYS A 238 -1.03 17.56 -1.57
CA LYS A 238 -2.10 17.34 -2.54
C LYS A 238 -2.98 18.59 -2.57
N THR A 239 -2.81 19.41 -3.61
CA THR A 239 -3.47 20.70 -3.75
C THR A 239 -4.99 20.59 -3.58
N GLY A 240 -5.56 21.45 -2.73
CA GLY A 240 -6.98 21.46 -2.38
C GLY A 240 -7.41 20.37 -1.38
N HIS A 241 -6.49 19.53 -0.91
CA HIS A 241 -6.80 18.44 0.04
C HIS A 241 -5.97 18.51 1.33
N TYR A 242 -4.64 18.48 1.23
CA TYR A 242 -3.78 18.47 2.43
C TYR A 242 -2.34 18.93 2.14
N GLU A 243 -1.67 19.32 3.22
CA GLU A 243 -0.21 19.52 3.31
C GLU A 243 0.33 18.77 4.53
N LEU A 244 1.38 17.98 4.34
CA LEU A 244 2.04 17.16 5.37
C LEU A 244 3.51 17.54 5.51
N GLY A 245 3.97 17.79 6.73
CA GLY A 245 5.33 18.18 7.04
C GLY A 245 5.61 19.67 6.86
N GLU A 246 6.88 20.04 7.04
CA GLU A 246 7.35 21.42 6.96
C GLU A 246 8.38 21.56 5.82
N PRO A 247 8.39 22.67 5.08
CA PRO A 247 9.26 22.87 3.92
C PRO A 247 10.70 23.25 4.33
N LEU A 248 11.30 22.51 5.27
CA LEU A 248 12.67 22.74 5.73
C LEU A 248 13.71 22.42 4.64
N LYS A 249 13.36 21.53 3.71
CA LYS A 249 14.08 21.25 2.46
C LYS A 249 13.14 21.38 1.27
N ALA A 250 13.69 21.84 0.15
CA ALA A 250 12.98 21.87 -1.12
C ALA A 250 12.71 20.44 -1.62
N LEU A 251 11.56 20.25 -2.27
CA LEU A 251 11.23 19.01 -2.96
C LEU A 251 12.01 18.90 -4.27
N GLU A 252 13.16 18.24 -4.19
CA GLU A 252 14.01 17.90 -5.33
C GLU A 252 13.94 16.38 -5.62
N PRO A 253 14.31 15.93 -6.84
CA PRO A 253 14.31 14.50 -7.20
C PRO A 253 15.06 13.59 -6.21
N ALA A 254 16.07 14.12 -5.51
CA ALA A 254 16.76 13.41 -4.44
C ALA A 254 15.82 12.91 -3.32
N ALA A 255 14.70 13.59 -3.05
CA ALA A 255 13.71 13.17 -2.07
C ALA A 255 13.05 11.83 -2.45
N ILE A 256 12.88 11.55 -3.75
CA ILE A 256 12.35 10.28 -4.25
C ILE A 256 13.33 9.14 -3.95
N ALA A 257 14.61 9.36 -4.23
CA ALA A 257 15.66 8.39 -3.94
C ALA A 257 15.78 8.11 -2.44
N ASP A 258 15.71 9.15 -1.61
CA ASP A 258 15.70 9.03 -0.16
C ASP A 258 14.46 8.30 0.38
N ALA A 259 13.28 8.57 -0.19
CA ALA A 259 12.05 7.85 0.17
C ALA A 259 12.16 6.34 -0.15
N LEU A 260 12.72 6.00 -1.32
CA LEU A 260 12.99 4.60 -1.68
C LEU A 260 14.01 3.95 -0.74
N LYS A 261 15.07 4.67 -0.34
CA LYS A 261 16.05 4.18 0.64
C LYS A 261 15.37 3.87 1.98
N LEU A 262 14.55 4.80 2.50
CA LEU A 262 13.79 4.59 3.72
C LEU A 262 12.81 3.42 3.59
N MET A 263 12.10 3.29 2.46
CA MET A 263 11.26 2.11 2.19
C MET A 263 12.04 0.80 2.34
N TYR A 264 13.25 0.68 1.76
CA TYR A 264 14.03 -0.56 1.88
C TYR A 264 14.49 -0.85 3.31
N ILE A 265 14.91 0.18 4.05
CA ILE A 265 15.30 0.02 5.45
C ILE A 265 14.08 -0.41 6.28
N THR A 266 12.93 0.26 6.11
CA THR A 266 11.67 -0.09 6.78
C THR A 266 11.27 -1.55 6.50
N VAL A 267 11.32 -1.96 5.23
CA VAL A 267 11.03 -3.34 4.80
C VAL A 267 11.99 -4.33 5.48
N ALA A 268 13.29 -4.04 5.50
CA ALA A 268 14.29 -4.91 6.11
C ALA A 268 14.08 -5.05 7.63
N VAL A 269 13.84 -3.92 8.31
CA VAL A 269 13.55 -3.90 9.76
C VAL A 269 12.29 -4.70 10.08
N TRP A 270 11.24 -4.59 9.26
CA TRP A 270 10.02 -5.36 9.46
C TRP A 270 10.27 -6.86 9.29
N ILE A 271 10.97 -7.28 8.22
CA ILE A 271 11.34 -8.69 8.02
C ILE A 271 12.14 -9.24 9.20
N ILE A 272 13.15 -8.50 9.68
CA ILE A 272 13.98 -8.92 10.81
C ILE A 272 13.14 -9.05 12.08
N THR A 273 12.24 -8.10 12.32
CA THR A 273 11.35 -8.12 13.49
C THR A 273 10.42 -9.34 13.45
N CYS A 274 9.77 -9.60 12.31
CA CYS A 274 8.90 -10.76 12.14
C CYS A 274 9.66 -12.08 12.23
N GLY A 275 10.84 -12.17 11.63
CA GLY A 275 11.70 -13.35 11.68
C GLY A 275 12.18 -13.65 13.09
N SER A 276 12.56 -12.63 13.86
CA SER A 276 12.97 -12.76 15.26
C SER A 276 11.80 -13.22 16.13
N ALA A 277 10.61 -12.64 15.96
CA ALA A 277 9.42 -13.05 16.69
C ALA A 277 9.03 -14.51 16.39
N GLY A 278 9.08 -14.91 15.11
CA GLY A 278 8.82 -16.30 14.70
C GLY A 278 9.85 -17.28 15.24
N GLY A 279 11.14 -16.91 15.24
CA GLY A 279 12.21 -17.70 15.82
C GLY A 279 12.06 -17.89 17.33
N ILE A 280 11.69 -16.84 18.07
CA ILE A 280 11.41 -16.90 19.51
C ILE A 280 10.21 -17.81 19.78
N TYR A 281 9.13 -17.68 19.02
CA TYR A 281 7.95 -18.54 19.16
C TYR A 281 8.30 -20.03 18.96
N LEU A 282 9.09 -20.33 17.93
CA LEU A 282 9.54 -21.70 17.67
C LEU A 282 10.40 -22.23 18.83
N ALA A 283 11.34 -21.43 19.32
CA ALA A 283 12.23 -21.81 20.41
C ALA A 283 11.50 -22.03 21.76
N LEU A 284 10.38 -21.33 21.99
CA LEU A 284 9.54 -21.53 23.17
C LEU A 284 8.56 -22.70 23.02
N ALA A 285 8.28 -23.14 21.79
CA ALA A 285 7.38 -24.24 21.48
C ALA A 285 8.09 -25.60 21.38
N THR A 286 9.42 -25.62 21.32
CA THR A 286 10.30 -26.80 21.37
C THR A 286 10.82 -27.06 22.78
#